data_AF-A0A819MPA0-F1
#
_entry.id   AF-A0A819MPA0-F1
#
_cell.length_a   1.000
_cell.length_b   1.000
_cell.length_c   1.000
_cell.angle_alpha   90.00
_cell.angle_beta   90.00
_cell.angle_gamma   90.00
#
_symmetry.space_group_name_H-M   'P 1'
#
loop_
_entity.id
_entity.type
_entity.pdbx_description
1 polymer ?
#
loop_
_entity_poly.entity_id
_entity_poly.type
_entity_poly.pdbx_seq_one_letter_code
_entity_poly.pdbx_strand_id
1 'polypeptide(L)'
;SLCYQFPAVYKEDGLSIVISPLLALIQDQVKSLNDKHIVARTLNSTLSQQEKKIVLGDLMQRQPTTRLLYITPELAATQSFLSII
;
A
#
# COMPACT_ATOMS: atom_id res chain seq x y z
N SER A 1 -5.67 -0.44 -14.85
CA SER A 1 -4.75 -0.14 -13.74
C SER A 1 -4.09 1.23 -13.89
N LEU A 2 -3.66 1.62 -15.09
CA LEU A 2 -3.02 2.92 -15.37
C LEU A 2 -3.77 4.16 -14.83
N CYS A 3 -5.10 4.16 -14.84
CA CYS A 3 -5.90 5.32 -14.43
C CYS A 3 -5.75 5.72 -12.95
N TYR A 4 -5.35 4.79 -12.08
CA TYR A 4 -5.05 5.09 -10.66
C TYR A 4 -3.56 5.02 -10.34
N GLN A 5 -2.77 4.27 -11.11
CA GLN A 5 -1.31 4.18 -10.92
C GLN A 5 -0.58 5.44 -11.39
N PHE A 6 -1.04 6.06 -12.48
CA PHE A 6 -0.42 7.28 -13.01
C PHE A 6 -0.49 8.48 -12.04
N PRO A 7 -1.65 8.87 -11.50
CA PRO A 7 -1.71 9.96 -10.52
C PRO A 7 -0.97 9.65 -9.22
N ALA A 8 -0.88 8.37 -8.82
CA ALA A 8 -0.15 7.93 -7.64
C ALA A 8 1.37 8.11 -7.75
N VAL A 9 1.91 8.03 -8.97
CA VAL A 9 3.34 8.27 -9.23
C VAL A 9 3.60 9.75 -9.53
N TYR A 10 2.66 10.42 -10.20
CA TYR A 10 2.79 11.82 -10.60
C TYR A 10 2.67 12.81 -9.44
N LYS A 11 1.85 12.53 -8.43
CA LYS A 11 1.89 13.29 -7.17
C LYS A 11 3.16 12.91 -6.41
N GLU A 12 4.11 13.83 -6.33
CA GLU A 12 5.33 13.66 -5.54
C GLU A 12 5.03 13.58 -4.04
N ASP A 13 3.96 14.26 -3.60
CA ASP A 13 3.43 14.21 -2.25
C ASP A 13 2.10 13.47 -2.21
N GLY A 14 2.12 12.25 -1.67
CA GLY A 14 0.90 11.52 -1.33
C GLY A 14 1.05 10.01 -1.35
N LEU A 15 0.29 9.37 -0.46
CA LEU A 15 0.07 7.94 -0.45
C LEU A 15 -1.19 7.61 -1.26
N SER A 16 -1.09 6.68 -2.21
CA SER A 16 -2.27 6.14 -2.89
C SER A 16 -2.65 4.79 -2.32
N ILE A 17 -3.87 4.67 -1.83
CA ILE A 17 -4.40 3.44 -1.24
C ILE A 17 -5.30 2.75 -2.26
N VAL A 18 -4.98 1.50 -2.58
CA VAL A 18 -5.75 0.65 -3.51
C VAL A 18 -6.35 -0.50 -2.73
N ILE A 19 -7.68 -0.56 -2.68
CA ILE A 19 -8.41 -1.64 -2.02
C ILE A 19 -8.66 -2.74 -3.06
N SER A 20 -8.23 -3.97 -2.79
CA SER A 20 -8.45 -5.11 -3.69
C SER A 20 -8.74 -6.40 -2.91
N PRO A 21 -9.73 -7.21 -3.34
CA PRO A 21 -10.05 -8.48 -2.70
C PRO A 21 -9.14 -9.64 -3.12
N LEU A 22 -8.37 -9.50 -4.20
CA LEU A 22 -7.59 -10.59 -4.79
C LEU A 22 -6.11 -10.49 -4.40
N LEU A 23 -5.67 -11.35 -3.47
CA LEU A 23 -4.28 -11.44 -3.01
C LEU A 23 -3.27 -11.66 -4.14
N ALA A 24 -3.57 -12.56 -5.07
CA ALA A 24 -2.69 -12.83 -6.21
C ALA A 24 -2.49 -11.57 -7.07
N LEU A 25 -3.57 -10.84 -7.36
CA LEU A 25 -3.51 -9.58 -8.11
C LEU A 25 -2.70 -8.53 -7.36
N ILE A 26 -2.87 -8.42 -6.04
CA ILE A 26 -2.09 -7.49 -5.22
C ILE A 26 -0.59 -7.79 -5.33
N GLN A 27 -0.19 -9.05 -5.20
CA GLN A 27 1.21 -9.46 -5.27
C GLN A 27 1.81 -9.15 -6.64
N ASP A 28 1.10 -9.46 -7.72
CA ASP A 28 1.55 -9.17 -9.09
C ASP A 28 1.73 -7.67 -9.33
N GLN A 29 0.80 -6.84 -8.84
CA GLN A 29 0.89 -5.38 -8.99
C GLN A 29 2.02 -4.78 -8.15
N VAL A 30 2.16 -5.19 -6.89
CA VAL A 30 3.24 -4.73 -6.02
C VAL A 30 4.61 -5.10 -6.60
N LYS A 31 4.76 -6.32 -7.11
CA LYS A 31 5.99 -6.77 -7.76
C LYS A 31 6.28 -5.92 -9.00
N SER A 32 5.31 -5.75 -9.90
CA SER A 32 5.49 -4.95 -11.12
C SER A 32 5.80 -3.48 -10.85
N LEU A 33 5.29 -2.90 -9.76
CA LEU A 33 5.61 -1.53 -9.35
C LEU A 33 7.02 -1.43 -8.77
N ASN A 34 7.41 -2.37 -7.91
CA ASN A 34 8.77 -2.41 -7.36
C ASN A 34 9.83 -2.64 -8.46
N ASP A 35 9.53 -3.47 -9.48
CA ASP A 35 10.38 -3.66 -10.66
C ASP A 35 10.57 -2.36 -11.47
N LYS A 36 9.64 -1.41 -11.34
CA LYS A 36 9.70 -0.07 -11.94
C LYS A 36 10.29 0.98 -10.99
N HIS A 37 10.92 0.56 -9.89
CA HIS A 37 11.45 1.41 -8.84
C HIS A 37 10.40 2.29 -8.14
N ILE A 38 9.12 1.92 -8.21
CA ILE A 38 8.03 2.58 -7.46
C ILE A 38 7.82 1.80 -6.18
N VAL A 39 8.06 2.42 -5.02
CA VAL A 39 7.91 1.78 -3.71
C VAL A 39 6.43 1.48 -3.46
N ALA A 40 6.06 0.22 -3.66
CA ALA A 40 4.73 -0.29 -3.41
C ALA A 40 4.75 -1.31 -2.27
N ARG A 41 3.81 -1.17 -1.33
CA ARG A 41 3.62 -2.08 -0.20
C ARG A 41 2.22 -2.69 -0.25
N THR A 42 2.04 -3.78 0.47
CA THR A 42 0.72 -4.38 0.72
C THR A 42 0.45 -4.45 2.21
N LEU A 43 -0.82 -4.40 2.60
CA LEU A 43 -1.34 -4.77 3.91
C LEU A 43 -2.43 -5.83 3.71
N ASN A 44 -2.13 -7.06 4.09
CA ASN A 44 -3.02 -8.20 3.96
C ASN A 44 -2.87 -9.13 5.17
N SER A 45 -3.71 -10.17 5.25
CA SER A 45 -3.68 -11.15 6.34
C SER A 45 -2.45 -12.06 6.31
N THR A 46 -1.73 -12.15 5.18
CA THR A 46 -0.57 -13.05 5.02
C THR A 46 0.73 -12.45 5.56
N LEU A 47 0.79 -11.13 5.78
CA LEU A 47 1.95 -10.49 6.39
C LEU A 47 2.07 -10.82 7.88
N SER A 48 3.31 -11.05 8.31
CA SER A 48 3.64 -11.21 9.71
C SER A 48 3.38 -9.91 10.48
N GLN A 49 3.20 -10.02 11.80
CA GLN A 49 2.98 -8.84 12.66
C GLN A 49 4.16 -7.86 12.63
N GLN A 50 5.38 -8.36 12.44
CA GLN A 50 6.57 -7.52 12.30
C GLN A 50 6.54 -6.73 10.99
N GLU A 51 6.23 -7.37 9.86
CA GLU A 51 6.13 -6.68 8.57
C GLU A 51 5.01 -5.64 8.56
N LYS A 52 3.85 -5.97 9.16
CA LYS A 52 2.76 -5.01 9.34
C LYS A 52 3.24 -3.79 10.10
N LYS A 53 3.94 -3.96 11.23
CA LYS A 53 4.50 -2.84 12.00
C LYS A 53 5.48 -2.00 11.19
N ILE A 54 6.31 -2.62 10.35
CA ILE A 54 7.25 -1.90 9.48
C ILE A 54 6.49 -1.05 8.46
N VAL A 55 5.50 -1.62 7.78
CA VAL A 55 4.70 -0.89 6.79
C VAL A 55 3.92 0.24 7.47
N LEU A 56 3.23 -0.04 8.57
CA LEU A 56 2.49 1.00 9.32
C LEU A 56 3.41 2.09 9.85
N GLY A 57 4.61 1.73 10.31
CA GLY A 57 5.63 2.68 10.76
C GLY A 57 6.13 3.60 9.65
N ASP A 58 6.28 3.10 8.41
CA ASP A 58 6.60 3.92 7.23
C ASP A 58 5.44 4.88 6.89
N LEU A 59 4.20 4.40 6.93
CA LEU A 59 3.01 5.21 6.64
C LEU A 59 2.80 6.36 7.64
N MET A 60 3.21 6.18 8.90
CA MET A 60 3.13 7.21 9.95
C MET A 60 4.25 8.26 9.85
N GLN A 61 5.23 8.09 8.96
CA GLN A 61 6.29 9.09 8.79
C GLN A 61 5.74 10.33 8.09
N ARG A 62 6.36 11.48 8.37
CA ARG A 62 6.00 12.75 7.75
C ARG A 62 6.21 12.77 6.24
N GLN A 63 7.12 11.92 5.75
CA GLN A 63 7.37 11.65 4.34
C GLN A 63 7.46 10.14 4.16
N PRO A 64 6.33 9.45 3.93
CA PRO A 64 6.32 8.01 3.73
C PRO A 64 7.08 7.67 2.44
N THR A 65 7.92 6.64 2.48
CA THR A 65 8.59 6.17 1.26
C THR A 65 7.63 5.41 0.35
N THR A 66 6.58 4.82 0.93
CA THR A 66 5.52 4.11 0.21
C THR A 66 4.67 5.06 -0.63
N ARG A 67 4.68 4.86 -1.95
CA ARG A 67 3.86 5.60 -2.92
C ARG A 67 2.49 4.94 -3.15
N LEU A 68 2.47 3.60 -3.21
CA LEU A 68 1.26 2.80 -3.36
C LEU A 68 1.12 1.77 -2.25
N LEU A 69 -0.05 1.73 -1.63
CA LEU A 69 -0.42 0.74 -0.63
C LEU A 69 -1.61 -0.08 -1.11
N TYR A 70 -1.41 -1.39 -1.28
CA TYR A 70 -2.47 -2.33 -1.59
C TYR A 70 -3.02 -2.98 -0.33
N ILE A 71 -4.30 -2.77 -0.02
CA ILE A 71 -4.94 -3.29 1.19
C ILE A 71 -6.14 -4.17 0.85
N THR A 72 -6.37 -5.23 1.64
CA THR A 72 -7.61 -6.02 1.53
C THR A 72 -8.78 -5.31 2.21
N PRO A 73 -10.01 -5.44 1.71
CA PRO A 73 -11.16 -4.70 2.24
C PRO A 73 -11.41 -4.95 3.75
N GLU A 74 -11.10 -6.14 4.25
CA GLU A 74 -11.26 -6.49 5.66
C GLU A 74 -10.32 -5.68 6.56
N LEU A 75 -9.07 -5.49 6.13
CA LEU A 75 -8.10 -4.69 6.88
C LEU A 75 -8.34 -3.19 6.71
N ALA A 76 -8.80 -2.76 5.54
CA ALA A 76 -9.16 -1.36 5.31
C ALA A 76 -10.29 -0.89 6.22
N ALA A 77 -11.23 -1.79 6.56
CA ALA A 77 -12.32 -1.52 7.49
C ALA A 77 -11.91 -1.56 8.98
N THR A 78 -10.66 -1.89 9.30
CA THR A 78 -10.21 -2.00 10.69
C THR A 78 -9.91 -0.63 11.29
N GLN A 79 -10.35 -0.39 12.53
CA GLN A 79 -10.12 0.87 13.24
C GLN A 79 -8.64 1.26 13.33
N SER A 80 -7.75 0.28 13.48
CA SER A 80 -6.30 0.48 13.52
C SER A 80 -5.74 1.10 12.24
N PHE A 81 -6.31 0.79 11.08
CA PHE A 81 -5.89 1.39 9.81
C PHE A 81 -6.50 2.78 9.67
N LEU A 82 -7.79 2.93 9.97
CA LEU A 82 -8.49 4.22 9.93
C LEU A 82 -7.90 5.28 10.88
N SER A 83 -7.23 4.87 11.96
CA SER A 83 -6.54 5.82 12.87
C SER A 83 -5.20 6.35 12.35
N ILE A 84 -4.68 5.79 11.25
CA ILE A 84 -3.33 6.10 10.72
C ILE A 84 -3.40 7.07 9.53
N ILE A 85 -4.50 7.03 8.78
CA ILE A 85 -4.81 7.93 7.66
C ILE A 85 -5.54 9.18 8.14
#